data_AF-A0A356P8E6-F1
#
_entry.id   AF-A0A356P8E6-F1
#
_cell.length_a   1.000
_cell.length_b   1.000
_cell.length_c   1.000
_cell.angle_alpha   90.00
_cell.angle_beta   90.00
_cell.angle_gamma   90.00
#
_symmetry.space_group_name_H-M   'P 1'
#
loop_
_entity.id
_entity.type
_entity.pdbx_description
1 polymer ?
#
loop_
_entity_poly.entity_id
_entity_poly.type
_entity_poly.pdbx_seq_one_letter_code
_entity_poly.pdbx_strand_id
1 'polypeptide(L)'
;MTVYEELKGKVNSLEEVRILLTAIINSTQDAISVVDENGLGILINPAYTRLTGLTAEDVIGKPPTVDIAEGESMHVQVLRTLH
;
A
#
# COMPACT_ATOMS: atom_id res chain seq x y z
N MET A 1 -4.54 -37.16 -6.10
CA MET A 1 -4.42 -35.72 -6.41
C MET A 1 -2.96 -35.47 -6.78
N THR A 2 -2.68 -34.89 -7.94
CA THR A 2 -1.29 -34.63 -8.36
C THR A 2 -0.78 -33.35 -7.68
N VAL A 3 0.53 -33.25 -7.47
CA VAL A 3 1.19 -32.03 -6.95
C VAL A 3 0.80 -30.78 -7.77
N TYR A 4 0.56 -30.96 -9.06
CA TYR A 4 0.09 -29.90 -9.95
C TYR A 4 -1.29 -29.35 -9.57
N GLU A 5 -2.27 -30.21 -9.26
CA GLU A 5 -3.61 -29.78 -8.84
C GLU A 5 -3.58 -29.05 -7.49
N GLU A 6 -2.76 -29.54 -6.55
CA GLU A 6 -2.58 -28.88 -5.25
C GLU A 6 -1.93 -27.49 -5.38
N LEU A 7 -0.88 -27.37 -6.19
CA LEU A 7 -0.21 -26.10 -6.43
C LEU A 7 -1.16 -25.09 -7.11
N LYS A 8 -1.92 -25.54 -8.11
CA LYS A 8 -2.90 -24.71 -8.81
C LYS A 8 -3.99 -24.21 -7.85
N GLY A 9 -4.49 -25.08 -6.96
CA GLY A 9 -5.45 -24.69 -5.92
C GLY A 9 -4.91 -23.60 -5.00
N LYS A 10 -3.65 -23.72 -4.56
CA LYS A 10 -2.99 -22.71 -3.72
C LYS A 10 -2.81 -21.37 -4.44
N VAL A 11 -2.38 -21.38 -5.70
CA VAL A 11 -2.24 -20.16 -6.50
C VAL A 11 -3.57 -19.43 -6.68
N ASN A 12 -4.65 -20.17 -6.99
CA ASN A 12 -5.98 -19.58 -7.12
C ASN A 12 -6.46 -18.93 -5.81
N SER A 13 -6.29 -19.62 -4.67
CA SER A 13 -6.69 -19.08 -3.38
C SER A 13 -5.91 -17.80 -3.01
N LEU A 14 -4.60 -17.76 -3.29
CA LEU A 14 -3.80 -16.55 -3.09
C LEU A 14 -4.27 -15.41 -3.99
N GLU A 15 -4.62 -15.71 -5.24
CA GLU A 15 -5.12 -14.73 -6.19
C GLU A 15 -6.48 -14.16 -5.77
N GLU A 16 -7.39 -15.00 -5.26
CA GLU A 16 -8.68 -14.57 -4.72
C GLU A 16 -8.52 -13.60 -3.54
N VAL A 17 -7.64 -13.92 -2.60
CA VAL A 17 -7.32 -13.03 -1.47
C VAL A 17 -6.73 -11.71 -1.96
N ARG A 18 -5.79 -11.77 -2.92
CA ARG A 18 -5.18 -10.58 -3.51
C ARG A 18 -6.21 -9.66 -4.17
N ILE A 19 -7.16 -10.23 -4.93
CA ILE A 19 -8.24 -9.50 -5.59
C ILE A 19 -9.13 -8.82 -4.54
N LEU A 20 -9.54 -9.56 -3.50
CA LEU A 20 -10.39 -9.01 -2.44
C LEU A 20 -9.72 -7.84 -1.71
N LEU A 21 -8.47 -8.01 -1.29
CA LEU A 21 -7.70 -6.95 -0.62
C LEU A 21 -7.54 -5.71 -1.51
N THR A 22 -7.23 -5.93 -2.79
CA THR A 22 -7.10 -4.83 -3.76
C THR A 22 -8.43 -4.07 -3.92
N ALA A 23 -9.56 -4.79 -3.99
CA ALA A 23 -10.87 -4.17 -4.09
C ALA A 23 -11.23 -3.35 -2.84
N ILE A 24 -10.92 -3.86 -1.65
CA ILE A 24 -11.15 -3.14 -0.39
C ILE A 24 -10.32 -1.86 -0.34
N ILE A 25 -9.02 -1.95 -0.62
CA ILE A 25 -8.12 -0.80 -0.59
C ILE A 25 -8.56 0.27 -1.60
N ASN A 26 -8.92 -0.15 -2.82
CA ASN A 26 -9.31 0.77 -3.89
C ASN A 26 -10.70 1.40 -3.69
N SER A 27 -11.62 0.73 -2.99
CA SER A 27 -12.97 1.25 -2.71
C SER A 27 -13.04 2.11 -1.45
N THR A 28 -12.00 2.09 -0.60
CA THR A 28 -11.94 2.91 0.62
C THR A 28 -11.89 4.40 0.26
N GLN A 29 -12.67 5.21 0.97
CA GLN A 29 -12.73 6.68 0.76
C GLN A 29 -11.61 7.43 1.47
N ASP A 30 -11.08 6.86 2.54
CA ASP A 30 -9.92 7.41 3.25
C ASP A 30 -8.64 7.13 2.46
N ALA A 31 -7.71 8.08 2.50
CA ALA A 31 -6.40 7.94 1.89
C ALA A 31 -5.61 6.82 2.58
N ILE A 32 -5.17 5.84 1.78
CA ILE A 32 -4.30 4.76 2.23
C ILE A 32 -2.95 4.91 1.51
N SER A 33 -1.88 4.87 2.30
CA SER A 33 -0.49 4.94 1.84
C SER A 33 0.37 3.99 2.66
N VAL A 34 1.21 3.22 1.98
CA VAL A 34 2.08 2.20 2.57
C VAL A 34 3.52 2.51 2.22
N VAL A 35 4.43 2.36 3.17
CA VAL A 35 5.88 2.48 2.98
C VAL A 35 6.61 1.19 3.37
N ASP A 36 7.82 1.02 2.87
CA ASP A 36 8.75 -0.03 3.27
C ASP A 36 9.43 0.28 4.62
N GLU A 37 10.32 -0.60 5.08
CA GLU A 37 11.11 -0.41 6.29
C GLU A 37 12.04 0.81 6.28
N ASN A 38 12.35 1.34 5.10
CA ASN A 38 13.15 2.55 4.90
C ASN A 38 12.29 3.81 4.79
N GLY A 39 10.96 3.66 4.85
CA GLY A 39 10.00 4.76 4.68
C GLY A 39 9.71 5.12 3.23
N LEU A 40 10.11 4.30 2.25
CA LEU A 40 9.84 4.56 0.83
C LEU A 40 8.45 4.06 0.44
N GLY A 41 7.68 4.88 -0.29
CA GLY A 41 6.32 4.54 -0.72
C GLY A 41 6.27 3.24 -1.55
N ILE A 42 5.36 2.34 -1.18
CA ILE A 42 5.07 1.06 -1.87
C ILE A 42 3.70 1.09 -2.55
N LEU A 43 2.71 1.73 -1.92
CA LEU A 43 1.34 1.73 -2.42
C LEU A 43 0.62 3.00 -1.98
N ILE A 44 -0.21 3.54 -2.87
CA ILE A 44 -1.27 4.48 -2.55
C ILE A 44 -2.59 3.97 -3.15
N ASN A 45 -3.72 4.25 -2.49
CA ASN A 45 -5.03 3.97 -3.06
C ASN A 45 -5.57 5.19 -3.86
N PRO A 46 -6.66 5.04 -4.65
CA PRO A 46 -7.24 6.15 -5.39
C PRO A 46 -7.72 7.31 -4.52
N ALA A 47 -8.11 7.05 -3.27
CA ALA A 47 -8.49 8.11 -2.35
C ALA A 47 -7.33 9.04 -2.01
N TYR A 48 -6.13 8.47 -1.83
CA TYR A 48 -4.90 9.24 -1.61
C TYR A 48 -4.70 10.29 -2.71
N THR A 49 -4.70 9.86 -3.98
CA THR A 49 -4.57 10.77 -5.12
C THR A 49 -5.69 11.80 -5.18
N ARG A 50 -6.94 11.44 -4.87
CA ARG A 50 -8.05 12.42 -4.84
C ARG A 50 -7.88 13.48 -3.77
N LEU A 51 -7.36 13.11 -2.59
CA LEU A 51 -7.24 14.01 -1.45
C LEU A 51 -5.98 14.87 -1.52
N THR A 52 -4.85 14.32 -1.98
CA THR A 52 -3.56 15.03 -2.01
C THR A 52 -3.18 15.56 -3.39
N GLY A 53 -3.77 15.01 -4.45
CA GLY A 53 -3.44 15.34 -5.84
C GLY A 53 -2.23 14.58 -6.39
N LEU A 54 -1.55 13.79 -5.57
CA LEU A 54 -0.34 13.08 -5.97
C LEU A 54 -0.62 11.72 -6.62
N THR A 55 0.14 11.38 -7.65
CA THR A 55 0.02 10.09 -8.33
C THR A 55 0.98 9.05 -7.75
N ALA A 56 0.87 7.80 -8.20
CA ALA A 56 1.80 6.77 -7.78
C ALA A 56 3.25 7.11 -8.17
N GLU A 57 3.45 7.72 -9.34
CA GLU A 57 4.78 8.17 -9.79
C GLU A 57 5.38 9.26 -8.89
N ASP A 58 4.51 10.01 -8.19
CA ASP A 58 4.94 11.04 -7.25
C ASP A 58 5.40 10.45 -5.91
N VAL A 59 4.87 9.29 -5.51
CA VAL A 59 5.01 8.74 -4.14
C VAL A 59 5.85 7.47 -4.08
N ILE A 60 5.72 6.57 -5.07
CA ILE A 60 6.37 5.26 -5.04
C ILE A 60 7.89 5.42 -5.11
N GLY A 61 8.59 4.74 -4.19
CA GLY A 61 10.04 4.79 -4.04
C GLY A 61 10.57 6.10 -3.44
N LYS A 62 9.69 7.00 -2.98
CA LYS A 62 10.07 8.27 -2.37
C LYS A 62 9.71 8.32 -0.88
N PRO A 63 10.43 9.12 -0.08
CA PRO A 63 10.09 9.31 1.34
C PRO A 63 8.67 9.86 1.52
N PRO A 64 8.02 9.63 2.66
CA PRO A 64 6.60 9.94 2.86
C PRO A 64 6.39 11.40 3.26
N THR A 65 7.36 12.26 2.98
CA THR A 65 7.36 13.69 3.24
C THR A 65 6.76 14.51 2.10
N VAL A 66 6.33 13.86 1.01
CA VAL A 66 5.82 14.54 -0.19
C VAL A 66 4.38 15.09 0.02
N ASP A 67 3.60 14.52 0.96
CA ASP A 67 2.17 14.83 1.13
C ASP A 67 1.82 15.70 2.36
N ILE A 68 2.80 16.23 3.10
CA ILE A 68 2.53 16.91 4.37
C ILE A 68 2.17 18.38 4.15
N ALA A 69 0.92 18.74 4.46
CA ALA A 69 0.48 20.12 4.55
C ALA A 69 1.05 20.83 5.81
N GLU A 70 1.15 20.13 6.95
CA GLU A 70 1.87 20.59 8.15
C GLU A 70 2.29 19.39 9.02
N GLY A 71 3.54 19.38 9.53
CA GLY A 71 4.04 18.41 10.52
C GLY A 71 4.98 17.31 9.99
N GLU A 72 5.42 16.41 10.87
CA GLU A 72 6.18 15.20 10.50
C GLU A 72 5.24 14.10 9.99
N SER A 73 5.67 13.39 8.94
CA SER A 73 4.92 12.26 8.38
C SER A 73 4.65 11.17 9.43
N MET A 74 3.42 10.67 9.50
CA MET A 74 3.02 9.59 10.40
C MET A 74 3.87 8.33 10.19
N HIS A 75 4.25 8.02 8.95
CA HIS A 75 5.15 6.91 8.64
C HIS A 75 6.52 7.06 9.29
N VAL A 76 7.09 8.27 9.28
CA VAL A 76 8.39 8.56 9.91
C VAL A 76 8.29 8.43 11.43
N GLN A 77 7.21 8.92 12.03
CA GLN A 77 7.00 8.81 13.48
C GLN A 77 6.94 7.34 13.91
N VAL A 78 6.20 6.50 13.20
CA VAL A 78 6.09 5.06 13.51
C VAL A 78 7.44 4.35 13.34
N LEU A 79 8.17 4.61 12.25
CA LEU A 79 9.48 3.98 12.01
C LEU A 79 10.52 4.27 13.11
N ARG A 80 10.44 5.45 13.74
CA ARG A 80 11.28 5.81 14.89
C ARG A 80 10.94 5.05 16.16
N THR A 81 9.71 4.56 16.33
CA THR A 81 9.30 3.77 17.50
C THR A 81 9.68 2.29 17.42
N LEU A 82 10.10 1.83 16.24
CA LEU A 82 10.55 0.45 16.00
C LEU A 82 12.04 0.23 16.34
N HIS A 83 12.71 1.26 16.88
CA HIS A 83 14.09 1.26 17.36
C HIS A 83 14.14 1.59 18.85
#